data_AF-A0A534R541-F1
#
_entry.id   AF-A0A534R541-F1
#
_cell.length_a   1.000
_cell.length_b   1.000
_cell.length_c   1.000
_cell.angle_alpha   90.00
_cell.angle_beta   90.00
_cell.angle_gamma   90.00
#
_symmetry.space_group_name_H-M   'P 1'
#
loop_
_entity.id
_entity.type
_entity.pdbx_description
1 polymer ?
#
loop_
_entity_poly.entity_id
_entity_poly.type
_entity_poly.pdbx_seq_one_letter_code
_entity_poly.pdbx_strand_id
1 'polypeptide(L)'
;MIPPKSSRPFEEAARAIMYRWTAERDTWVSAEEIAEARAFLQAIGIATTELPDGRFALQGAESAVEASRLILVSLRHLYERRPRGS
;
A
#
# COMPACT_ATOMS: atom_id res chain seq x y z
N MET A 1 -34.06 -29.69 6.39
CA MET A 1 -33.02 -28.66 6.61
C MET A 1 -31.77 -29.08 5.88
N ILE A 2 -31.39 -28.36 4.82
CA ILE A 2 -30.13 -28.59 4.11
C ILE A 2 -29.06 -27.80 4.88
N PRO A 3 -27.95 -28.40 5.32
CA PRO A 3 -26.89 -27.65 5.97
C PRO A 3 -26.39 -26.57 5.01
N PRO A 4 -26.16 -25.32 5.45
CA PRO A 4 -25.67 -24.28 4.56
C PRO A 4 -24.37 -24.77 3.91
N LYS A 5 -24.32 -24.65 2.58
CA LYS A 5 -23.19 -25.02 1.72
C LYS A 5 -21.96 -24.23 2.18
N SER A 6 -21.17 -24.84 3.07
CA SER A 6 -19.80 -24.50 3.46
C SER A 6 -19.41 -23.02 3.35
N SER A 7 -19.38 -22.32 4.48
CA SER A 7 -18.76 -21.00 4.70
C SER A 7 -17.25 -20.92 4.40
N ARG A 8 -16.66 -21.99 3.84
CA ARG A 8 -15.24 -22.13 3.49
C ARG A 8 -14.67 -20.98 2.63
N PRO A 9 -15.40 -20.40 1.65
CA PRO A 9 -14.85 -19.31 0.85
C PRO A 9 -14.54 -18.06 1.67
N PHE A 10 -15.40 -17.71 2.65
CA PHE A 10 -15.17 -16.54 3.49
C PHE A 10 -14.11 -16.81 4.55
N GLU A 11 -14.06 -18.01 5.14
CA GLU A 11 -13.03 -18.37 6.12
C GLU A 11 -11.61 -18.38 5.51
N GLU A 12 -11.45 -18.90 4.30
CA GLU A 12 -10.17 -18.84 3.57
C GLU A 12 -9.80 -17.40 3.19
N ALA A 13 -10.77 -16.62 2.70
CA ALA A 13 -10.56 -15.20 2.42
C ALA A 13 -10.19 -14.44 3.70
N ALA A 14 -10.83 -14.75 4.83
CA ALA A 14 -10.57 -14.13 6.12
C ALA A 14 -9.17 -14.46 6.64
N ARG A 15 -8.68 -15.69 6.48
CA ARG A 15 -7.29 -16.03 6.81
C ARG A 15 -6.28 -15.24 5.97
N ALA A 16 -6.53 -15.14 4.66
CA ALA A 16 -5.67 -14.36 3.77
C ALA A 16 -5.70 -12.85 4.11
N ILE A 17 -6.87 -12.31 4.46
CA ILE A 17 -7.04 -10.92 4.91
C ILE A 17 -6.31 -10.70 6.22
N MET A 18 -6.50 -11.57 7.22
CA MET A 18 -5.84 -11.48 8.52
C MET A 18 -4.32 -11.57 8.39
N TYR A 19 -3.81 -12.49 7.56
CA TYR A 19 -2.37 -12.61 7.29
C TYR A 19 -1.81 -11.33 6.65
N ARG A 20 -2.49 -10.80 5.63
CA ARG A 20 -2.09 -9.53 4.99
C ARG A 20 -2.16 -8.37 5.97
N TRP A 21 -3.21 -8.29 6.78
CA TRP A 21 -3.39 -7.25 7.79
C TRP A 21 -2.28 -7.28 8.84
N THR A 22 -1.88 -8.47 9.31
CA THR A 22 -0.75 -8.63 10.23
C THR A 22 0.55 -8.14 9.58
N ALA A 23 0.84 -8.57 8.34
CA ALA A 23 2.03 -8.13 7.63
C ALA A 23 2.07 -6.61 7.38
N GLU A 24 0.92 -6.01 7.02
CA GLU A 24 0.79 -4.56 6.81
C GLU A 24 0.87 -3.77 8.12
N ARG A 25 0.32 -4.28 9.24
CA ARG A 25 0.41 -3.64 10.57
C ARG A 25 1.81 -3.68 11.18
N ASP A 26 2.55 -4.74 10.93
CA ASP A 26 3.91 -4.90 11.47
C ASP A 26 4.95 -4.13 10.63
N THR A 27 4.55 -3.62 9.47
CA THR A 27 5.39 -2.72 8.66
C THR A 27 5.35 -1.33 9.26
N TRP A 28 6.14 -1.11 10.31
CA TRP A 28 6.44 0.23 10.79
C TRP A 28 7.23 0.98 9.72
N VAL A 29 6.73 2.14 9.30
CA VAL A 29 7.42 3.02 8.36
C VAL A 29 7.93 4.23 9.12
N SER A 30 9.22 4.50 9.01
CA SER A 30 9.87 5.66 9.61
C SER A 30 9.54 6.95 8.83
N ALA A 31 9.68 8.10 9.50
CA ALA A 31 9.53 9.40 8.86
C ALA A 31 10.54 9.61 7.71
N GLU A 32 11.73 9.01 7.81
CA GLU A 32 12.76 9.05 6.78
C GLU A 32 12.32 8.28 5.53
N GLU A 33 11.84 7.04 5.67
CA GLU A 33 11.30 6.26 4.55
C GLU A 33 10.13 6.96 3.86
N ILE A 34 9.25 7.63 4.63
CA ILE A 34 8.16 8.45 4.08
C ILE A 34 8.74 9.60 3.26
N ALA A 35 9.72 10.33 3.79
CA ALA A 35 10.34 11.46 3.09
C ALA A 35 11.03 11.00 1.78
N GLU A 36 11.75 9.89 1.82
CA GLU A 36 12.40 9.29 0.63
C GLU A 36 11.38 8.86 -0.43
N ALA A 37 10.30 8.17 -0.02
CA ALA A 37 9.25 7.77 -0.94
C ALA A 37 8.58 8.97 -1.62
N ARG A 38 8.33 10.05 -0.86
CA ARG A 38 7.77 11.29 -1.41
C ARG A 38 8.73 11.96 -2.37
N ALA A 39 10.02 12.03 -2.03
CA ALA A 39 11.05 12.60 -2.90
C ALA A 39 11.16 11.80 -4.21
N PHE A 40 11.14 10.47 -4.13
CA PHE A 40 11.13 9.61 -5.31
C PHE A 40 9.90 9.82 -6.19
N LEU A 41 8.69 9.84 -5.61
CA LEU A 41 7.45 10.09 -6.34
C LEU A 41 7.44 11.47 -7.01
N GLN A 42 7.95 12.49 -6.32
CA GLN A 42 8.10 13.83 -6.87
C GLN A 42 9.06 13.85 -8.07
N ALA A 43 10.22 13.19 -7.95
CA ALA A 43 11.23 13.12 -9.01
C ALA A 43 10.70 12.51 -10.32
N ILE A 44 9.61 11.74 -10.22
CA ILE A 44 9.04 10.99 -11.33
C ILE A 44 7.71 11.61 -11.82
N GLY A 45 7.38 12.81 -11.34
CA GLY A 45 6.21 13.57 -11.74
C GLY A 45 4.91 13.24 -11.01
N ILE A 46 4.97 12.59 -9.84
CA ILE A 46 3.80 12.30 -9.01
C ILE A 46 3.88 13.14 -7.73
N ALA A 47 3.12 14.24 -7.68
CA ALA A 47 3.07 15.07 -6.48
C ALA A 47 2.39 14.36 -5.31
N THR A 48 2.88 14.62 -4.09
CA THR A 48 2.31 14.11 -2.83
C THR A 48 2.02 15.26 -1.87
N THR A 49 0.84 15.24 -1.26
CA THR A 49 0.43 16.23 -0.25
C THR A 49 0.02 15.51 1.01
N GLU A 50 0.67 15.85 2.13
CA GLU A 50 0.29 15.35 3.45
C GLU A 50 -0.94 16.10 3.95
N LEU A 51 -1.89 15.35 4.50
CA LEU A 51 -3.17 15.84 5.00
C LEU A 51 -3.15 15.96 6.54
N PRO A 52 -4.06 16.75 7.14
CA PRO A 52 -4.11 16.94 8.59
C PRO A 52 -4.34 15.66 9.41
N ASP A 53 -4.87 14.61 8.79
CA ASP A 53 -5.11 13.30 9.41
C ASP A 53 -3.91 12.33 9.29
N GLY A 54 -2.77 12.80 8.76
CA GLY A 54 -1.55 12.01 8.58
C GLY A 54 -1.53 11.15 7.31
N ARG A 55 -2.59 11.20 6.48
CA ARG A 55 -2.62 10.53 5.17
C ARG A 55 -2.02 11.38 4.07
N PHE A 56 -1.80 10.78 2.91
CA PHE A 56 -1.20 11.42 1.74
C PHE A 56 -2.15 11.40 0.55
N ALA A 57 -2.44 12.57 -0.01
CA ALA A 57 -3.04 12.69 -1.33
C ALA A 57 -1.94 12.53 -2.41
N LEU A 58 -2.17 11.64 -3.38
CA LEU A 58 -1.30 11.45 -4.53
C LEU A 58 -1.95 12.05 -5.77
N GLN A 59 -1.15 12.71 -6.59
CA GLN A 59 -1.60 13.18 -7.90
C GLN A 59 -2.11 12.00 -8.75
N GLY A 60 -3.37 12.10 -9.19
CA GLY A 60 -4.02 11.06 -10.00
C GLY A 60 -4.63 9.90 -9.21
N ALA A 61 -4.57 9.91 -7.88
CA ALA A 61 -5.31 8.98 -7.05
C ALA A 61 -6.69 9.56 -6.65
N GLU A 62 -7.71 8.71 -6.62
CA GLU A 62 -9.08 9.12 -6.24
C GLU A 62 -9.25 9.32 -4.72
N SER A 63 -8.35 8.74 -3.91
CA SER A 63 -8.43 8.79 -2.45
C SER A 63 -7.06 8.94 -1.81
N ALA A 64 -7.04 9.58 -0.65
CA ALA A 64 -5.85 9.70 0.17
C ALA A 64 -5.46 8.35 0.81
N VAL A 65 -4.16 8.12 0.95
CA VAL A 65 -3.59 6.83 1.38
C VAL A 65 -2.74 6.98 2.64
N GLU A 66 -2.67 5.91 3.42
CA GLU A 66 -1.78 5.80 4.58
C GLU A 66 -0.29 5.75 4.17
N ALA A 67 0.61 6.03 5.12
CA ALA A 67 2.06 5.98 4.92
C ALA A 67 2.55 4.65 4.32
N SER A 68 2.09 3.51 4.84
CA SER A 68 2.50 2.19 4.32
C SER A 68 2.10 2.00 2.86
N ARG A 69 0.94 2.54 2.46
CA ARG A 69 0.48 2.47 1.06
C ARG A 69 1.26 3.42 0.16
N LEU A 70 1.67 4.57 0.65
CA LEU A 70 2.58 5.48 -0.05
C LEU A 70 3.91 4.79 -0.39
N ILE A 71 4.52 4.11 0.59
CA ILE A 71 5.75 3.31 0.39
C ILE A 71 5.53 2.22 -0.66
N LEU A 72 4.44 1.47 -0.57
CA LEU A 72 4.17 0.41 -1.55
C LEU A 72 4.05 0.95 -2.98
N VAL A 73 3.41 2.11 -3.16
CA VAL A 73 3.30 2.77 -4.47
C VAL A 73 4.66 3.22 -4.99
N SER A 74 5.49 3.84 -4.14
CA SER A 74 6.84 4.27 -4.54
C SER A 74 7.72 3.08 -4.93
N LEU A 75 7.72 2.01 -4.12
CA LEU A 75 8.45 0.77 -4.41
C LEU A 75 7.98 0.12 -5.72
N ARG A 76 6.66 0.05 -5.96
CA ARG A 76 6.15 -0.50 -7.22
C ARG A 76 6.68 0.26 -8.43
N HIS A 77 6.64 1.58 -8.40
CA HIS A 77 7.21 2.41 -9.47
C HIS A 77 8.73 2.25 -9.61
N LEU A 78 9.45 2.09 -8.49
CA LEU A 78 10.88 1.81 -8.51
C LEU A 78 11.19 0.48 -9.23
N TYR A 79 10.45 -0.58 -8.91
CA TYR A 79 10.68 -1.91 -9.49
C TYR A 79 10.17 -2.04 -10.93
N GLU A 80 9.08 -1.38 -11.31
CA GLU A 80 8.58 -1.37 -12.69
C GLU A 80 9.53 -0.64 -13.65
N ARG A 81 10.25 0.38 -13.16
CA ARG A 81 11.23 1.14 -13.94
C ARG A 81 12.61 0.51 -13.98
N ARG A 82 12.88 -0.44 -13.11
CA ARG A 82 14.12 -1.21 -13.20
C ARG A 82 14.04 -2.03 -14.49
N PRO A 83 15.00 -1.89 -15.43
CA PRO A 83 15.04 -2.79 -16.56
C PRO A 83 15.07 -4.21 -16.00
N ARG A 84 14.11 -5.05 -16.41
CA ARG A 84 14.19 -6.49 -16.17
C ARG A 84 15.54 -6.89 -16.76
N GLY A 85 16.46 -7.34 -15.91
CA GLY A 85 17.84 -7.56 -16.31
C GLY A 85 17.92 -8.35 -17.62
N SER A 86 18.71 -7.80 -18.55
CA SER A 86 19.34 -8.57 -19.63
C SER A 86 20.20 -9.69 -19.07
#